data_AF-A0A2D6Q2Z3-F1
#
_entry.id   AF-A0A2D6Q2Z3-F1
#
_cell.length_a   1.000
_cell.length_b   1.000
_cell.length_c   1.000
_cell.angle_alpha   90.00
_cell.angle_beta   90.00
_cell.angle_gamma   90.00
#
_symmetry.space_group_name_H-M   'P 1'
#
loop_
_entity.id
_entity.type
_entity.pdbx_description
1 polymer ?
#
loop_
_entity_poly.entity_id
_entity_poly.type
_entity_poly.pdbx_seq_one_letter_code
_entity_poly.pdbx_strand_id
1 'polypeptide(L)'
;MSLSLYKPNSKNSGCAFNFKIGTSKKQEPTLYVSSIQQYSWDSKTHTGNFSGNKDDSDKNIHVKFNEWEVGSIISAFETRMEYSTFHAFEDNKTTIKFAPWDKPKKVSRQDPKTKKYVEETVIAPAFGINLTRNGNQTFRVPLEPGEVETIKAFLKAFLGKLLDDRYEKEQARLRKARSSEPVGDLPPF
;
A
#
# COMPACT_ATOMS: atom_id res chain seq x y z
N MET A 1 -10.76 3.73 5.93
CA MET A 1 -10.86 3.09 4.59
C MET A 1 -9.78 2.03 4.46
N SER A 2 -10.07 0.88 3.85
CA SER A 2 -9.07 -0.17 3.66
C SER A 2 -9.19 -0.84 2.30
N LEU A 3 -8.05 -1.22 1.72
CA LEU A 3 -7.91 -1.99 0.49
C LEU A 3 -7.13 -3.27 0.82
N SER A 4 -7.67 -4.43 0.48
CA SER A 4 -7.01 -5.72 0.78
C SER A 4 -6.70 -6.49 -0.49
N LEU A 5 -5.57 -7.19 -0.48
CA LEU A 5 -5.11 -8.05 -1.55
C LEU A 5 -4.75 -9.41 -0.99
N TYR A 6 -5.38 -10.47 -1.49
CA TYR A 6 -5.15 -11.85 -1.05
C TYR A 6 -4.56 -12.65 -2.21
N LYS A 7 -3.34 -13.18 -2.05
CA LYS A 7 -2.68 -14.01 -3.06
C LYS A 7 -2.18 -15.31 -2.43
N PRO A 8 -3.09 -16.25 -2.08
CA PRO A 8 -2.69 -17.58 -1.63
C PRO A 8 -2.08 -18.39 -2.77
N ASN A 9 -1.32 -19.42 -2.44
CA ASN A 9 -0.81 -20.40 -3.40
C ASN A 9 -0.72 -21.81 -2.79
N SER A 10 -0.60 -22.81 -3.65
CA SER A 10 -0.50 -24.22 -3.26
C SER A 10 0.80 -24.60 -2.54
N LYS A 11 1.82 -23.73 -2.59
CA LYS A 11 3.09 -23.91 -1.88
C LYS A 11 3.06 -23.33 -0.47
N ASN A 12 1.90 -22.81 -0.03
CA ASN A 12 1.71 -22.16 1.26
C ASN A 12 2.68 -21.00 1.53
N SER A 13 3.13 -20.32 0.48
CA SER A 13 4.03 -19.16 0.57
C SER A 13 3.35 -17.84 0.22
N GLY A 14 2.03 -17.87 0.05
CA GLY A 14 1.23 -16.70 -0.27
C GLY A 14 1.22 -15.68 0.87
N CYS A 15 0.85 -14.45 0.54
CA CYS A 15 0.65 -13.39 1.52
C CYS A 15 -0.66 -12.68 1.24
N ALA A 16 -1.27 -12.16 2.29
CA ALA A 16 -2.30 -11.14 2.17
C ALA A 16 -1.70 -9.79 2.59
N PHE A 17 -2.12 -8.72 1.92
CA PHE A 17 -1.72 -7.35 2.19
C PHE A 17 -2.97 -6.51 2.45
N ASN A 18 -2.92 -5.63 3.44
CA ASN A 18 -3.98 -4.68 3.74
C ASN A 18 -3.40 -3.28 3.85
N PHE A 19 -3.91 -2.38 3.02
CA PHE A 19 -3.63 -0.95 3.03
C PHE A 19 -4.76 -0.26 3.76
N LYS A 20 -4.47 0.51 4.80
CA LYS A 20 -5.47 1.15 5.65
C LYS A 20 -5.12 2.61 5.87
N ILE A 21 -6.09 3.48 5.58
CA ILE A 21 -6.07 4.86 6.05
C ILE A 21 -6.74 4.86 7.43
N GLY A 22 -5.91 4.99 8.46
CA GLY A 22 -6.32 5.18 9.84
C GLY A 22 -6.06 6.62 10.31
N THR A 23 -6.15 6.81 11.62
CA THR A 23 -5.92 8.10 12.28
C THR A 23 -4.78 7.95 13.28
N SER A 24 -3.85 8.89 13.30
CA SER A 24 -2.76 8.92 14.27
C SER A 24 -3.22 9.43 15.64
N LYS A 25 -2.34 9.35 16.66
CA LYS A 25 -2.58 9.98 17.97
C LYS A 25 -2.81 11.51 17.86
N LYS A 26 -2.26 12.15 16.82
CA LYS A 26 -2.44 13.58 16.52
C LYS A 26 -3.70 13.88 15.69
N GLN A 27 -4.60 12.90 15.57
CA GLN A 27 -5.80 13.00 14.74
C GLN A 27 -5.52 13.30 13.26
N GLU A 28 -4.35 12.92 12.75
CA GLU A 28 -4.02 13.08 11.33
C GLU A 28 -4.26 11.76 10.58
N PRO A 29 -4.74 11.79 9.34
CA PRO A 29 -4.75 10.63 8.46
C PRO A 29 -3.36 9.95 8.42
N THR A 30 -3.33 8.62 8.47
CA THR A 30 -2.07 7.86 8.40
C THR A 30 -2.27 6.59 7.58
N LEU A 31 -1.32 6.31 6.69
CA LEU A 31 -1.28 5.09 5.91
C LEU A 31 -0.54 3.99 6.68
N TYR A 32 -1.24 2.90 6.93
CA TYR A 32 -0.67 1.65 7.42
C TYR A 32 -0.77 0.58 6.34
N VAL A 33 0.30 -0.16 6.11
CA VAL A 33 0.28 -1.40 5.33
C VAL A 33 0.62 -2.53 6.26
N SER A 34 -0.19 -3.58 6.21
CA SER A 34 0.05 -4.80 6.95
C SER A 34 0.08 -5.99 6.02
N SER A 35 0.84 -7.02 6.40
CA SER A 35 0.84 -8.29 5.68
C SER A 35 0.86 -9.47 6.64
N ILE A 36 0.19 -10.54 6.22
CA ILE A 36 0.11 -11.83 6.92
C ILE A 36 0.50 -12.95 5.94
N GLN A 37 1.33 -13.88 6.41
CA GLN A 37 1.70 -15.07 5.64
C GLN A 37 0.55 -16.08 5.61
N GLN A 38 0.43 -16.82 4.51
CA GLN A 38 -0.54 -17.91 4.38
C GLN A 38 -0.29 -18.99 5.45
N TYR A 39 -1.36 -19.44 6.09
CA TYR A 39 -1.32 -20.48 7.12
C TYR A 39 -1.42 -21.87 6.49
N SER A 40 -2.41 -22.08 5.60
CA SER A 40 -2.64 -23.37 4.96
C SER A 40 -3.19 -23.25 3.54
N TRP A 41 -3.17 -24.37 2.82
CA TRP A 41 -3.78 -24.54 1.51
C TRP A 41 -4.66 -25.79 1.49
N ASP A 42 -5.90 -25.64 1.04
CA ASP A 42 -6.79 -26.77 0.75
C ASP A 42 -6.76 -27.09 -0.74
N SER A 43 -6.18 -28.25 -1.08
CA SER A 43 -6.06 -28.73 -2.46
C SER A 43 -7.38 -29.15 -3.08
N LYS A 44 -8.42 -29.45 -2.30
CA LYS A 44 -9.74 -29.85 -2.83
C LYS A 44 -10.54 -28.64 -3.28
N THR A 45 -10.52 -27.58 -2.50
CA THR A 45 -11.27 -26.34 -2.78
C THR A 45 -10.42 -25.27 -3.46
N HIS A 46 -9.11 -25.49 -3.61
CA HIS A 46 -8.14 -24.51 -4.11
C HIS A 46 -8.18 -23.18 -3.32
N THR A 47 -8.30 -23.26 -2.00
CA THR A 47 -8.40 -22.10 -1.11
C THR A 47 -7.23 -22.03 -0.15
N GLY A 48 -6.73 -20.82 0.11
CA GLY A 48 -5.75 -20.57 1.15
C GLY A 48 -6.38 -19.95 2.39
N ASN A 49 -5.91 -20.33 3.57
CA ASN A 49 -6.29 -19.71 4.84
C ASN A 49 -5.17 -18.80 5.34
N PHE A 50 -5.53 -17.66 5.92
CA PHE A 50 -4.58 -16.73 6.57
C PHE A 50 -4.85 -16.56 8.07
N SER A 51 -6.09 -16.80 8.53
CA SER A 51 -6.52 -16.52 9.90
C SER A 51 -5.73 -17.29 10.96
N GLY A 52 -5.22 -18.48 10.63
CA GLY A 52 -4.42 -19.27 11.56
C GLY A 52 -3.10 -18.60 11.99
N ASN A 53 -2.60 -17.64 11.20
CA ASN A 53 -1.40 -16.88 11.53
C ASN A 53 -1.70 -15.53 12.20
N LYS A 54 -2.96 -15.18 12.50
CA LYS A 54 -3.33 -13.83 12.93
C LYS A 54 -2.61 -13.37 14.21
N ASP A 55 -2.40 -14.29 15.15
CA ASP A 55 -1.80 -14.00 16.44
C ASP A 55 -0.29 -14.32 16.49
N ASP A 56 0.28 -14.80 15.38
CA ASP A 56 1.72 -15.07 15.25
C ASP A 56 2.45 -13.81 14.79
N SER A 57 3.20 -13.17 15.69
CA SER A 57 3.91 -11.94 15.40
C SER A 57 4.98 -12.09 14.31
N ASP A 58 5.56 -13.27 14.12
CA ASP A 58 6.59 -13.56 13.10
C ASP A 58 5.99 -13.78 11.71
N LYS A 59 4.70 -14.10 11.67
CA LYS A 59 3.89 -14.28 10.45
C LYS A 59 3.05 -13.05 10.10
N ASN A 60 3.24 -11.95 10.82
CA ASN A 60 2.62 -10.66 10.55
C ASN A 60 3.62 -9.52 10.55
N ILE A 61 3.35 -8.51 9.72
CA ILE A 61 4.12 -7.28 9.69
C ILE A 61 3.20 -6.08 9.54
N HIS A 62 3.55 -4.98 10.20
CA HIS A 62 2.86 -3.69 10.11
C HIS A 62 3.89 -2.60 9.83
N VAL A 63 3.63 -1.79 8.81
CA VAL A 63 4.50 -0.72 8.36
C VAL A 63 3.66 0.55 8.22
N LYS A 64 4.20 1.66 8.69
CA LYS A 64 3.59 2.99 8.54
C LYS A 64 4.38 3.76 7.49
N PHE A 65 3.67 4.41 6.57
CA PHE A 65 4.28 5.27 5.56
C PHE A 65 4.00 6.74 5.85
N ASN A 66 4.99 7.59 5.60
CA ASN A 66 4.81 9.04 5.56
C ASN A 66 4.41 9.50 4.14
N GLU A 67 4.03 10.78 4.00
CA GLU A 67 3.57 11.38 2.74
C GLU A 67 4.61 11.33 1.62
N TRP A 68 5.89 11.49 1.94
CA TRP A 68 6.99 11.51 0.97
C TRP A 68 7.25 10.11 0.43
N GLU A 69 7.24 9.11 1.31
CA GLU A 69 7.33 7.70 0.93
C GLU A 69 6.15 7.29 0.04
N VAL A 70 4.95 7.74 0.37
CA VAL A 70 3.78 7.52 -0.48
C VAL A 70 3.95 8.18 -1.85
N GLY A 71 4.47 9.41 -1.90
CA GLY A 71 4.81 10.09 -3.15
C GLY A 71 5.84 9.30 -3.98
N SER A 72 6.89 8.78 -3.34
CA SER A 72 7.88 7.93 -4.00
C SER A 72 7.30 6.62 -4.53
N ILE A 73 6.37 5.98 -3.81
CA ILE A 73 5.69 4.77 -4.29
C ILE A 73 4.83 5.06 -5.52
N ILE A 74 4.09 6.18 -5.51
CA ILE A 74 3.32 6.61 -6.69
C ILE A 74 4.25 6.84 -7.88
N SER A 75 5.36 7.56 -7.67
CA SER A 75 6.35 7.81 -8.71
C SER A 75 6.96 6.50 -9.24
N ALA A 76 7.26 5.54 -8.36
CA ALA A 76 7.75 4.21 -8.73
C ALA A 76 6.76 3.47 -9.65
N PHE A 77 5.47 3.49 -9.32
CA PHE A 77 4.44 2.88 -10.17
C PHE A 77 4.31 3.56 -11.54
N GLU A 78 4.46 4.88 -11.61
CA GLU A 78 4.30 5.64 -12.86
C GLU A 78 5.53 5.53 -13.77
N THR A 79 6.73 5.49 -13.18
CA THR A 79 8.00 5.48 -13.92
C THR A 79 8.61 4.09 -14.09
N ARG A 80 8.02 3.07 -13.44
CA ARG A 80 8.60 1.72 -13.29
C ARG A 80 10.02 1.75 -12.72
N MET A 81 10.35 2.71 -11.86
CA MET A 81 11.58 2.69 -11.08
C MET A 81 11.34 2.00 -9.74
N GLU A 82 12.37 1.34 -9.21
CA GLU A 82 12.28 0.72 -7.89
C GLU A 82 12.23 1.80 -6.79
N TYR A 83 11.30 1.63 -5.86
CA TYR A 83 11.33 2.31 -4.58
C TYR A 83 11.81 1.33 -3.50
N SER A 84 12.82 1.72 -2.74
CA SER A 84 13.37 0.94 -1.63
C SER A 84 13.69 1.87 -0.47
N THR A 85 13.27 1.49 0.73
CA THR A 85 13.55 2.23 1.96
C THR A 85 13.82 1.28 3.13
N PHE A 86 14.29 1.84 4.22
CA PHE A 86 14.61 1.11 5.44
C PHE A 86 14.04 1.83 6.66
N HIS A 87 13.24 1.11 7.45
CA HIS A 87 12.74 1.56 8.74
C HIS A 87 13.46 0.82 9.85
N ALA A 88 13.98 1.56 10.82
CA ALA A 88 14.50 1.02 12.07
C ALA A 88 13.66 1.56 13.23
N PHE A 89 13.17 0.66 14.07
CA PHE A 89 12.47 1.02 15.29
C PHE A 89 12.81 -0.01 16.37
N GLU A 90 13.38 0.46 17.48
CA GLU A 90 13.96 -0.39 18.53
C GLU A 90 14.89 -1.43 17.90
N ASP A 91 14.67 -2.73 18.17
CA ASP A 91 15.47 -3.82 17.62
C ASP A 91 15.00 -4.28 16.23
N ASN A 92 13.86 -3.77 15.74
CA ASN A 92 13.27 -4.19 14.47
C ASN A 92 13.79 -3.37 13.30
N LYS A 93 14.28 -4.09 12.28
CA LYS A 93 14.81 -3.53 11.03
C LYS A 93 13.96 -4.02 9.87
N THR A 94 13.25 -3.12 9.20
CA THR A 94 12.34 -3.45 8.10
C THR A 94 12.80 -2.81 6.80
N THR A 95 13.13 -3.64 5.82
CA THR A 95 13.35 -3.22 4.44
C THR A 95 12.04 -3.29 3.68
N ILE A 96 11.72 -2.21 2.96
CA ILE A 96 10.48 -2.07 2.20
C ILE A 96 10.87 -1.82 0.75
N LYS A 97 10.32 -2.62 -0.16
CA LYS A 97 10.64 -2.54 -1.59
C LYS A 97 9.40 -2.68 -2.46
N PHE A 98 9.25 -1.76 -3.39
CA PHE A 98 8.27 -1.78 -4.47
C PHE A 98 9.06 -1.79 -5.77
N ALA A 99 9.06 -2.91 -6.48
CA ALA A 99 9.91 -3.10 -7.65
C ALA A 99 9.11 -3.54 -8.88
N PRO A 100 9.42 -3.00 -10.07
CA PRO A 100 8.81 -3.45 -11.32
C PRO A 100 9.19 -4.91 -11.59
N TRP A 101 8.26 -5.65 -12.20
CA TRP A 101 8.52 -6.97 -12.76
C TRP A 101 7.72 -7.12 -14.06
N ASP A 102 8.38 -7.56 -15.12
CA ASP A 102 7.75 -8.00 -16.35
C ASP A 102 7.23 -9.44 -16.24
N LYS A 103 5.90 -9.57 -16.12
CA LYS A 103 5.25 -10.88 -15.95
C LYS A 103 4.80 -11.42 -17.31
N PRO A 104 5.35 -12.56 -17.79
CA PRO A 104 4.84 -13.20 -18.99
C PRO A 104 3.45 -13.78 -18.72
N LYS A 105 2.49 -13.44 -19.58
CA LYS A 105 1.10 -13.88 -19.50
C LYS A 105 0.70 -14.48 -20.84
N LYS A 106 0.16 -15.70 -20.81
CA LYS A 106 -0.47 -16.29 -21.98
C LYS A 106 -1.84 -15.65 -22.21
N VAL A 107 -2.09 -15.19 -23.42
CA VAL A 107 -3.39 -14.69 -23.88
C VAL A 107 -3.82 -15.49 -25.09
N SER A 108 -5.11 -15.81 -25.13
CA SER A 108 -5.73 -16.46 -26.27
C SER A 108 -6.31 -15.37 -27.18
N ARG A 109 -5.79 -15.26 -28.40
CA ARG A 109 -6.30 -14.32 -29.42
C ARG A 109 -6.88 -15.10 -30.58
N GLN A 110 -8.03 -14.66 -31.09
CA GLN A 110 -8.57 -15.22 -32.31
C GLN A 110 -7.80 -14.66 -33.50
N ASP A 111 -7.24 -15.56 -34.31
CA ASP A 111 -6.63 -15.20 -35.58
C ASP A 111 -7.75 -14.70 -36.53
N PRO A 112 -7.66 -13.45 -37.05
CA PRO A 112 -8.67 -12.89 -37.93
C PRO A 112 -8.91 -13.70 -39.21
N LYS A 113 -7.88 -14.40 -39.71
CA LYS A 113 -7.91 -15.15 -40.97
C LYS A 113 -8.41 -16.57 -40.76
N THR A 114 -7.89 -17.27 -39.76
CA THR A 114 -8.20 -18.69 -39.54
C THR A 114 -9.39 -18.92 -38.59
N LYS A 115 -9.87 -17.86 -37.91
CA LYS A 115 -10.91 -17.89 -36.87
C LYS A 115 -10.61 -18.82 -35.68
N LYS A 116 -9.39 -19.37 -35.62
CA LYS A 116 -8.90 -20.21 -34.54
C LYS A 116 -8.27 -19.35 -33.45
N TYR A 117 -8.32 -19.83 -32.23
CA TYR A 117 -7.61 -19.22 -31.12
C TYR A 117 -6.15 -19.67 -31.14
N VAL A 118 -5.24 -18.70 -31.11
CA VAL A 118 -3.79 -18.90 -30.96
C VAL A 118 -3.36 -18.39 -29.59
N GLU A 119 -2.51 -19.17 -28.91
CA GLU A 119 -1.87 -18.71 -27.68
C GLU A 119 -0.70 -17.79 -28.03
N GLU A 120 -0.74 -16.57 -27.52
CA GLU A 120 0.35 -15.61 -27.60
C GLU A 120 0.85 -15.30 -26.18
N THR A 121 2.15 -15.10 -26.01
CA THR A 121 2.70 -14.63 -24.73
C THR A 121 2.87 -13.11 -24.81
N VAL A 122 2.18 -12.40 -23.93
CA VAL A 122 2.32 -10.95 -23.75
C VAL A 122 3.02 -10.67 -22.42
N ILE A 123 3.80 -9.60 -22.38
CA ILE A 123 4.46 -9.16 -21.16
C ILE A 123 3.56 -8.14 -20.47
N ALA A 124 3.11 -8.46 -19.26
CA ALA A 124 2.35 -7.54 -18.42
C ALA A 124 3.30 -6.72 -17.53
N PRO A 125 3.15 -5.39 -17.46
CA PRO A 125 3.96 -4.53 -16.61
C PRO A 125 3.51 -4.64 -15.14
N ALA A 126 3.89 -5.73 -14.49
CA ALA A 126 3.59 -6.03 -13.10
C ALA A 126 4.54 -5.29 -12.14
N PHE A 127 4.26 -5.43 -10.84
CA PHE A 127 5.11 -4.97 -9.74
C PHE A 127 5.18 -6.05 -8.65
N GLY A 128 6.13 -5.94 -7.74
CA GLY A 128 6.20 -6.73 -6.51
C GLY A 128 6.36 -5.81 -5.31
N ILE A 129 5.61 -6.11 -4.24
CA ILE A 129 5.86 -5.54 -2.92
C ILE A 129 6.62 -6.58 -2.10
N ASN A 130 7.71 -6.17 -1.46
CA ASN A 130 8.49 -6.97 -0.55
C ASN A 130 8.73 -6.21 0.75
N LEU A 131 8.24 -6.76 1.86
CA LEU A 131 8.54 -6.29 3.21
C LEU A 131 9.39 -7.35 3.88
N THR A 132 10.59 -6.99 4.33
CA THR A 132 11.49 -7.92 5.03
C THR A 132 11.88 -7.36 6.38
N ARG A 133 11.45 -8.01 7.47
CA ARG A 133 11.81 -7.69 8.84
C ARG A 133 12.96 -8.58 9.31
N ASN A 134 13.95 -7.98 9.97
CA ASN A 134 15.12 -8.63 10.58
C ASN A 134 15.91 -9.55 9.63
N GLY A 135 15.81 -9.31 8.32
CA GLY A 135 16.53 -10.03 7.27
C GLY A 135 15.99 -11.42 6.92
N ASN A 136 15.13 -12.02 7.73
CA ASN A 136 14.63 -13.40 7.54
C ASN A 136 13.10 -13.49 7.42
N GLN A 137 12.34 -12.53 7.95
CA GLN A 137 10.88 -12.54 7.91
C GLN A 137 10.41 -11.75 6.70
N THR A 138 10.10 -12.46 5.62
CA THR A 138 9.78 -11.84 4.34
C THR A 138 8.31 -12.04 3.94
N PHE A 139 7.69 -10.96 3.50
CA PHE A 139 6.31 -10.85 3.05
C PHE A 139 6.32 -10.32 1.63
N ARG A 140 5.81 -11.09 0.67
CA ARG A 140 5.87 -10.74 -0.75
C ARG A 140 4.51 -10.90 -1.40
N VAL A 141 4.14 -9.93 -2.22
CA VAL A 141 2.95 -10.04 -3.07
C VAL A 141 3.24 -9.49 -4.47
N PRO A 142 2.97 -10.27 -5.53
CA PRO A 142 2.97 -9.76 -6.89
C PRO A 142 1.70 -8.94 -7.14
N LEU A 143 1.86 -7.83 -7.85
CA LEU A 143 0.80 -6.94 -8.27
C LEU A 143 0.61 -7.02 -9.79
N GLU A 144 -0.60 -7.33 -10.21
CA GLU A 144 -1.02 -7.17 -11.60
C GLU A 144 -1.20 -5.68 -11.96
N PRO A 145 -1.14 -5.29 -13.25
CA PRO A 145 -1.29 -3.89 -13.65
C PRO A 145 -2.55 -3.19 -13.09
N GLY A 146 -3.69 -3.88 -13.05
CA GLY A 146 -4.92 -3.31 -12.46
C GLY A 146 -4.83 -3.10 -10.93
N GLU A 147 -4.07 -3.94 -10.24
CA GLU A 147 -3.85 -3.82 -8.78
C GLU A 147 -2.92 -2.64 -8.50
N VAL A 148 -1.91 -2.43 -9.35
CA VAL A 148 -1.04 -1.25 -9.30
C VAL A 148 -1.85 0.03 -9.43
N GLU A 149 -2.74 0.12 -10.42
CA GLU A 149 -3.60 1.31 -10.62
C GLU A 149 -4.53 1.55 -9.42
N THR A 150 -5.11 0.49 -8.87
CA THR A 150 -6.02 0.59 -7.72
C THR A 150 -5.29 1.05 -6.45
N ILE A 151 -4.11 0.47 -6.18
CA ILE A 151 -3.27 0.89 -5.05
C ILE A 151 -2.83 2.35 -5.27
N LYS A 152 -2.39 2.73 -6.47
CA LYS A 152 -2.01 4.11 -6.79
C LYS A 152 -3.15 5.09 -6.54
N ALA A 153 -4.37 4.77 -6.95
CA ALA A 153 -5.55 5.59 -6.67
C ALA A 153 -5.82 5.71 -5.15
N PHE A 154 -5.70 4.61 -4.41
CA PHE A 154 -5.83 4.60 -2.95
C PHE A 154 -4.77 5.50 -2.27
N LEU A 155 -3.53 5.46 -2.74
CA LEU A 155 -2.43 6.29 -2.25
C LEU A 155 -2.67 7.78 -2.54
N LYS A 156 -3.16 8.13 -3.74
CA LYS A 156 -3.56 9.51 -4.08
C LYS A 156 -4.70 10.00 -3.20
N ALA A 157 -5.71 9.16 -2.93
CA ALA A 157 -6.80 9.48 -2.01
C ALA A 157 -6.32 9.73 -0.57
N PHE A 158 -5.32 8.95 -0.10
CA PHE A 158 -4.67 9.20 1.18
C PHE A 158 -3.98 10.57 1.23
N LEU A 159 -3.17 10.90 0.21
CA LEU A 159 -2.47 12.19 0.17
C LEU A 159 -3.45 13.37 0.14
N GLY A 160 -4.51 13.29 -0.66
CA GLY A 160 -5.57 14.30 -0.68
C GLY A 160 -6.18 14.51 0.72
N LYS A 161 -6.63 13.42 1.36
CA LYS A 161 -7.20 13.48 2.71
C LYS A 161 -6.25 14.08 3.74
N LEU A 162 -4.96 13.74 3.67
CA LEU A 162 -3.94 14.26 4.58
C LEU A 162 -3.74 15.76 4.41
N LEU A 163 -3.64 16.23 3.16
CA LEU A 163 -3.42 17.64 2.85
C LEU A 163 -4.64 18.48 3.21
N ASP A 164 -5.85 17.99 2.92
CA ASP A 164 -7.10 18.66 3.29
C ASP A 164 -7.22 18.81 4.81
N ASP A 165 -6.97 17.74 5.58
CA ASP A 165 -7.00 17.77 7.05
C ASP A 165 -6.01 18.79 7.64
N ARG A 166 -4.79 18.85 7.08
CA ARG A 166 -3.77 19.83 7.51
C ARG A 166 -4.18 21.26 7.14
N TYR A 167 -4.74 21.46 5.96
CA TYR A 167 -5.23 22.76 5.52
C TYR A 167 -6.36 23.27 6.44
N GLU A 168 -7.34 22.42 6.75
CA GLU A 168 -8.45 22.76 7.64
C GLU A 168 -7.97 23.11 9.06
N LYS A 169 -7.03 22.33 9.61
CA LYS A 169 -6.41 22.61 10.92
C LYS A 169 -5.69 23.95 10.94
N GLU A 170 -4.97 24.28 9.88
CA GLU A 170 -4.30 25.58 9.77
C GLU A 170 -5.30 26.73 9.67
N GLN A 171 -6.36 26.59 8.87
CA GLN A 171 -7.43 27.60 8.80
C GLN A 171 -8.12 27.81 10.14
N ALA A 172 -8.39 26.74 10.90
CA ALA A 172 -8.95 26.82 12.24
C ALA A 172 -8.01 27.56 13.21
N ARG A 173 -6.70 27.30 13.13
CA ARG A 173 -5.67 27.99 13.92
C ARG A 173 -5.65 29.50 13.63
N LEU A 174 -5.68 29.87 12.35
CA LEU A 174 -5.69 31.28 11.93
C LEU A 174 -6.97 32.01 12.37
N ARG A 175 -8.13 31.37 12.27
CA ARG A 175 -9.41 31.94 12.76
C ARG A 175 -9.36 32.20 14.26
N LYS A 176 -8.83 31.25 15.04
CA LYS A 176 -8.69 31.40 16.49
C LYS A 176 -7.75 32.55 16.85
N ALA A 177 -6.60 32.67 16.17
CA ALA A 177 -5.65 33.75 16.41
C ALA A 177 -6.26 35.14 16.17
N ARG A 178 -7.03 35.29 15.08
CA ARG A 178 -7.77 36.54 14.75
C ARG A 178 -8.85 36.88 15.78
N SER A 179 -9.53 35.88 16.34
CA SER A 179 -10.55 36.11 17.37
C SER A 179 -9.99 36.46 18.76
N SER A 180 -8.69 36.24 18.97
CA SER A 180 -7.99 36.51 20.24
C SER A 180 -7.18 37.81 20.24
N GLU A 181 -7.19 38.58 19.14
CA GLU A 181 -6.63 39.94 19.15
C GLU A 181 -7.49 40.83 20.06
N PRO A 182 -6.90 41.53 21.05
CA PRO A 182 -7.65 42.48 21.85
C PRO A 182 -8.22 43.55 20.91
N VAL A 183 -9.51 43.83 21.02
CA VAL A 183 -10.07 45.08 20.49
C VAL A 183 -9.34 46.18 21.24
N GLY A 184 -8.35 46.81 20.60
CA GLY A 184 -7.61 47.91 21.22
C GLY A 184 -8.62 48.97 21.65
N ASP A 185 -8.58 49.31 22.93
CA ASP A 185 -9.31 50.47 23.46
C ASP A 185 -8.95 51.67 22.59
N LEU A 186 -9.89 52.07 21.73
CA LEU A 186 -9.80 53.35 21.06
C LEU A 186 -9.89 54.40 22.17
N PRO A 187 -8.89 55.29 22.31
CA PRO A 187 -8.91 56.28 23.35
C PRO A 187 -10.18 57.13 23.20
N PRO A 188 -10.91 57.42 24.29
CA PRO A 188 -12.02 58.34 24.22
C PRO A 188 -11.47 59.71 23.81
N PHE A 189 -12.14 60.32 22.84
CA PHE A 189 -11.87 61.66 22.31
C PHE A 189 -11.63 62.70 23.40
#